data_AF-A0A4Q4M4L1-F1
#
_entry.id   AF-A0A4Q4M4L1-F1
#
_cell.length_a   1.000
_cell.length_b   1.000
_cell.length_c   1.000
_cell.angle_alpha   90.00
_cell.angle_beta   90.00
_cell.angle_gamma   90.00
#
_symmetry.space_group_name_H-M   'P 1'
#
loop_
_entity.id
_entity.type
_entity.pdbx_description
1 polymer ?
#
loop_
_entity_poly.entity_id
_entity_poly.type
_entity_poly.pdbx_seq_one_letter_code
_entity_poly.pdbx_strand_id
1 'polypeptide(L)'
;MTLCEKQIRHGTNLEVVQLLLLMSQYLQGSERSIETWNIHGLAVKAAYQLGLHSSDAMQNHSAVEAEIRKRTWFGCVILDRTLSMTMGRPTSIPDSFVKLSLPCSLRSICPSSTILGQNENDDDSTVFYSATITLYKILGEVIEVLYENNLGCEASVNLFGIASSLLQFEQKYIGWQHSLPASFSLIVPGAQLFDGRGELNLRFRLILTLRFLNVRILTHRPMLSKYLELIANPHSDMQQMAILKQIGANSMRICINSAVDVIKLVREVLAPQEPRSHLLGAWWFSLYYTFNASLVIYSALLIIHQMQARQLSLDLDDTGISMDSLNKAIECLSLVDKGSRMTEKCVRYITALAKTLSTIYVPDRALEVDSDNLATNPSTAFSTRQAPINFAPHEISDFYDSTDLHIGMTLDDLIYTSEFNLMPTN
;
A
#
# COMPACT_ATOMS: atom_id res chain seq x y z
N MET A 1 -12.55 -42.43 19.94
CA MET A 1 -11.64 -42.21 18.79
C MET A 1 -12.46 -42.32 17.50
N THR A 2 -13.48 -41.47 17.33
CA THR A 2 -14.53 -41.65 16.29
C THR A 2 -15.12 -40.34 15.77
N LEU A 3 -14.57 -39.18 16.18
CA LEU A 3 -15.03 -37.86 15.69
C LEU A 3 -14.17 -37.29 14.55
N CYS A 4 -12.96 -37.81 14.32
CA CYS A 4 -12.07 -37.33 13.26
C CYS A 4 -12.14 -38.14 11.95
N GLU A 5 -12.80 -39.30 11.92
CA GLU A 5 -12.82 -40.15 10.72
C GLU A 5 -13.77 -39.66 9.61
N LYS A 6 -14.81 -38.90 9.95
CA LYS A 6 -15.83 -38.45 8.98
C LYS A 6 -15.49 -37.14 8.26
N GLN A 7 -14.66 -36.27 8.84
CA GLN A 7 -14.22 -35.02 8.18
C GLN A 7 -12.91 -35.18 7.40
N ILE A 8 -12.13 -36.22 7.67
CA ILE A 8 -10.88 -36.53 6.95
C ILE A 8 -11.13 -37.29 5.62
N ARG A 9 -12.40 -37.62 5.29
CA ARG A 9 -12.80 -38.43 4.12
C ARG A 9 -13.75 -37.74 3.12
N HIS A 10 -13.71 -36.42 3.01
CA HIS A 10 -14.04 -35.78 1.72
C HIS A 10 -12.70 -35.37 1.13
N GLY A 11 -12.25 -36.09 0.10
CA GLY A 11 -10.99 -35.77 -0.56
C GLY A 11 -10.96 -34.29 -0.96
N THR A 12 -9.81 -33.64 -0.79
CA THR A 12 -9.59 -32.28 -1.29
C THR A 12 -10.04 -32.23 -2.75
N ASN A 13 -10.94 -31.29 -3.08
CA ASN A 13 -11.44 -31.05 -4.43
C ASN A 13 -11.34 -29.56 -4.76
N LEU A 14 -11.63 -29.21 -6.02
CA LEU A 14 -11.44 -27.86 -6.53
C LEU A 14 -12.34 -26.85 -5.80
N GLU A 15 -13.57 -27.25 -5.51
CA GLU A 15 -14.58 -26.45 -4.83
C GLU A 15 -14.17 -26.10 -3.40
N VAL A 16 -13.49 -27.01 -2.69
CA VAL A 16 -12.92 -26.73 -1.36
C VAL A 16 -11.85 -25.64 -1.43
N VAL A 17 -10.96 -25.68 -2.44
CA VAL A 17 -9.96 -24.62 -2.63
C VAL A 17 -10.65 -23.28 -2.90
N GLN A 18 -11.64 -23.26 -3.79
CA GLN A 18 -12.40 -22.05 -4.13
C GLN A 18 -13.16 -21.50 -2.92
N LEU A 19 -13.80 -22.35 -2.12
CA LEU A 19 -14.48 -21.98 -0.89
C LEU A 19 -13.49 -21.34 0.10
N LEU A 20 -12.33 -21.95 0.33
CA LEU A 20 -11.32 -21.42 1.25
C LEU A 20 -10.77 -20.07 0.77
N LEU A 21 -10.60 -19.87 -0.53
CA LEU A 21 -10.23 -18.56 -1.10
C LEU A 21 -11.31 -17.50 -0.85
N LEU A 22 -12.58 -17.83 -1.11
CA LEU A 22 -13.71 -16.92 -0.87
C LEU A 22 -13.86 -16.57 0.61
N MET A 23 -13.73 -17.57 1.50
CA MET A 23 -13.71 -17.36 2.94
C MET A 23 -12.55 -16.47 3.37
N SER A 24 -11.35 -16.67 2.82
CA SER A 24 -10.18 -15.83 3.12
C SER A 24 -10.43 -14.37 2.69
N GLN A 25 -11.00 -14.14 1.50
CA GLN A 25 -11.35 -12.78 1.05
C GLN A 25 -12.41 -12.13 1.93
N TYR A 26 -13.43 -12.87 2.35
CA TYR A 26 -14.45 -12.37 3.28
C TYR A 26 -13.85 -11.99 4.63
N LEU A 27 -13.02 -12.86 5.22
CA LEU A 27 -12.39 -12.61 6.51
C LEU A 27 -11.38 -11.46 6.46
N GLN A 28 -10.74 -11.20 5.32
CA GLN A 28 -9.81 -10.08 5.14
C GLN A 28 -10.50 -8.72 5.36
N GLY A 29 -11.79 -8.59 5.00
CA GLY A 29 -12.59 -7.39 5.28
C GLY A 29 -13.12 -7.29 6.72
N SER A 30 -12.70 -8.20 7.62
CA SER A 30 -13.12 -8.24 9.02
C SER A 30 -11.93 -8.09 9.97
N GLU A 31 -12.18 -7.91 11.27
CA GLU A 31 -11.12 -7.80 12.31
C GLU A 31 -10.47 -9.16 12.66
N ARG A 32 -10.47 -10.15 11.74
CA ARG A 32 -10.07 -11.55 11.99
C ARG A 32 -8.82 -11.95 11.19
N SER A 33 -7.77 -11.13 11.25
CA SER A 33 -6.54 -11.28 10.45
C SER A 33 -5.84 -12.64 10.62
N ILE A 34 -5.81 -13.19 11.83
CA ILE A 34 -5.22 -14.51 12.13
C ILE A 34 -5.96 -15.63 11.41
N GLU A 35 -7.30 -15.57 11.42
CA GLU A 35 -8.13 -16.57 10.77
C GLU A 35 -8.02 -16.49 9.25
N THR A 36 -8.00 -15.28 8.69
CA THR A 36 -7.73 -15.04 7.26
C THR A 36 -6.46 -15.75 6.82
N TRP A 37 -5.36 -15.59 7.57
CA TRP A 37 -4.09 -16.23 7.26
C TRP A 37 -4.16 -17.75 7.34
N ASN A 38 -4.79 -18.29 8.38
CA ASN A 38 -4.89 -19.73 8.58
C ASN A 38 -5.73 -20.39 7.48
N ILE A 39 -6.88 -19.81 7.11
CA ILE A 39 -7.75 -20.31 6.04
C ILE A 39 -7.03 -20.24 4.69
N HIS A 40 -6.29 -19.17 4.40
CA HIS A 40 -5.48 -19.07 3.19
C HIS A 40 -4.40 -20.16 3.15
N GLY A 41 -3.70 -20.41 4.26
CA GLY A 41 -2.73 -21.49 4.36
C GLY A 41 -3.33 -22.88 4.09
N LEU A 42 -4.59 -23.12 4.49
CA LEU A 42 -5.33 -24.33 4.12
C LEU A 42 -5.63 -24.38 2.61
N ALA A 43 -6.05 -23.26 2.02
CA ALA A 43 -6.32 -23.16 0.57
C ALA A 43 -5.08 -23.51 -0.25
N VAL A 44 -3.92 -22.97 0.12
CA VAL A 44 -2.64 -23.23 -0.57
C VAL A 44 -2.24 -24.70 -0.45
N LYS A 45 -2.33 -25.30 0.75
CA LYS A 45 -2.05 -26.73 0.95
C LYS A 45 -2.98 -27.62 0.11
N ALA A 46 -4.27 -27.29 0.08
CA ALA A 46 -5.26 -27.99 -0.73
C ALA A 46 -4.98 -27.87 -2.24
N ALA A 47 -4.59 -26.68 -2.71
CA ALA A 47 -4.21 -26.44 -4.10
C ALA A 47 -2.95 -27.25 -4.49
N TYR A 48 -1.97 -27.37 -3.60
CA TYR A 48 -0.81 -28.24 -3.81
C TYR A 48 -1.20 -29.72 -3.90
N GLN A 49 -2.05 -30.20 -2.99
CA GLN A 49 -2.53 -31.59 -3.00
C GLN A 49 -3.22 -31.97 -4.31
N LEU A 50 -3.95 -31.04 -4.92
CA LEU A 50 -4.63 -31.21 -6.21
C LEU A 50 -3.72 -31.03 -7.42
N GLY A 51 -2.47 -30.63 -7.24
CA GLY A 51 -1.55 -30.34 -8.34
C GLY A 51 -1.95 -29.09 -9.15
N LEU A 52 -2.67 -28.12 -8.57
CA LEU A 52 -3.18 -26.96 -9.33
C LEU A 52 -2.07 -26.09 -9.95
N HIS A 53 -0.85 -26.21 -9.44
CA HIS A 53 0.36 -25.53 -9.93
C HIS A 53 1.04 -26.24 -11.10
N SER A 54 0.68 -27.50 -11.40
CA SER A 54 1.36 -28.35 -12.37
C SER A 54 0.65 -28.34 -13.73
N SER A 55 1.40 -28.03 -14.79
CA SER A 55 0.88 -28.14 -16.17
C SER A 55 0.51 -29.56 -16.53
N ASP A 56 1.24 -30.55 -16.01
CA ASP A 56 1.03 -31.96 -16.33
C ASP A 56 -0.26 -32.48 -15.68
N ALA A 57 -0.56 -32.02 -14.47
CA ALA A 57 -1.83 -32.33 -13.81
C ALA A 57 -3.03 -31.80 -14.60
N MET A 58 -2.90 -30.65 -15.27
CA MET A 58 -3.96 -30.05 -16.08
C MET A 58 -4.31 -30.86 -17.34
N GLN A 59 -3.37 -31.63 -17.89
CA GLN A 59 -3.59 -32.42 -19.11
C GLN A 59 -4.64 -33.52 -18.93
N ASN A 60 -4.93 -33.90 -17.69
CA ASN A 60 -5.93 -34.92 -17.34
C ASN A 60 -7.37 -34.36 -17.34
N HIS A 61 -7.56 -33.08 -17.66
CA HIS A 61 -8.83 -32.39 -17.59
C HIS A 61 -9.24 -31.81 -18.95
N SER A 62 -10.55 -31.56 -19.12
CA SER A 62 -11.03 -30.81 -20.29
C SER A 62 -10.43 -29.41 -20.32
N ALA A 63 -10.33 -28.79 -21.49
CA ALA A 63 -9.71 -27.48 -21.61
C ALA A 63 -10.39 -26.40 -20.73
N VAL A 64 -11.71 -26.47 -20.56
CA VAL A 64 -12.47 -25.59 -19.67
C VAL A 64 -12.12 -25.86 -18.20
N GLU A 65 -12.12 -27.11 -17.78
CA GLU A 65 -11.79 -27.49 -16.40
C GLU A 65 -10.33 -27.13 -16.04
N ALA A 66 -9.40 -27.35 -16.97
CA ALA A 66 -8.00 -26.93 -16.84
C ALA A 66 -7.88 -25.41 -16.67
N GLU A 67 -8.67 -24.61 -17.40
CA GLU A 67 -8.68 -23.16 -17.24
C GLU A 67 -9.26 -22.72 -15.89
N ILE A 68 -10.33 -23.35 -15.40
CA ILE A 68 -10.90 -23.06 -14.07
C ILE A 68 -9.89 -23.38 -12.96
N ARG A 69 -9.21 -24.52 -13.05
CA ARG A 69 -8.15 -24.93 -12.13
C ARG A 69 -6.96 -23.97 -12.13
N LYS A 70 -6.51 -23.56 -13.32
CA LYS A 70 -5.47 -22.55 -13.51
C LYS A 70 -5.86 -21.21 -12.88
N ARG A 71 -7.09 -20.73 -13.13
CA ARG A 71 -7.60 -19.50 -12.51
C ARG A 71 -7.65 -19.60 -10.99
N THR A 72 -8.03 -20.76 -10.46
CA THR A 72 -8.04 -21.04 -9.02
C THR A 72 -6.62 -21.03 -8.42
N TRP A 73 -5.63 -21.61 -9.11
CA TRP A 73 -4.22 -21.53 -8.72
C TRP A 73 -3.72 -20.08 -8.64
N PHE A 74 -3.97 -19.28 -9.68
CA PHE A 74 -3.60 -17.87 -9.64
C PHE A 74 -4.35 -17.07 -8.57
N GLY A 75 -5.54 -17.52 -8.17
CA GLY A 75 -6.29 -16.92 -7.06
C GLY A 75 -5.55 -17.13 -5.74
N CYS A 76 -4.98 -18.32 -5.54
CA CYS A 76 -4.09 -18.60 -4.42
C CYS A 76 -2.85 -17.70 -4.47
N VAL A 77 -2.19 -17.57 -5.63
CA VAL A 77 -0.99 -16.74 -5.78
C VAL A 77 -1.29 -15.26 -5.47
N ILE A 78 -2.33 -14.69 -6.07
CA ILE A 78 -2.70 -13.28 -5.84
C ILE A 78 -3.00 -13.05 -4.36
N LEU A 79 -3.79 -13.92 -3.73
CA LEU A 79 -4.17 -13.75 -2.34
C LEU A 79 -2.97 -13.93 -1.39
N ASP A 80 -2.06 -14.86 -1.70
CA ASP A 80 -0.83 -15.06 -0.93
C ASP A 80 0.01 -13.78 -0.90
N ARG A 81 0.29 -13.20 -2.08
CA ARG A 81 1.03 -11.92 -2.20
C ARG A 81 0.32 -10.77 -1.50
N THR A 82 -1.01 -10.70 -1.61
CA THR A 82 -1.83 -9.69 -0.94
C THR A 82 -1.68 -9.77 0.59
N LEU A 83 -1.80 -10.97 1.15
CA LEU A 83 -1.71 -11.19 2.59
C LEU A 83 -0.29 -10.98 3.11
N SER A 84 0.73 -11.44 2.38
CA SER A 84 2.12 -11.17 2.70
C SER A 84 2.43 -9.67 2.76
N MET A 85 1.97 -8.90 1.77
CA MET A 85 2.12 -7.44 1.76
C MET A 85 1.42 -6.76 2.94
N THR A 86 0.18 -7.15 3.23
CA THR A 86 -0.66 -6.46 4.23
C THR A 86 -0.34 -6.85 5.67
N MET A 87 0.16 -8.07 5.90
CA MET A 87 0.47 -8.61 7.22
C MET A 87 1.96 -8.66 7.54
N GLY A 88 2.82 -8.32 6.57
CA GLY A 88 4.27 -8.34 6.70
C GLY A 88 4.90 -9.72 6.83
N ARG A 89 4.24 -10.73 6.26
CA ARG A 89 4.65 -12.14 6.35
C ARG A 89 5.32 -12.61 5.06
N PRO A 90 6.17 -13.66 5.11
CA PRO A 90 6.67 -14.32 3.92
C PRO A 90 5.55 -14.81 3.02
N THR A 91 5.86 -14.94 1.75
CA THR A 91 4.96 -15.61 0.81
C THR A 91 4.97 -17.12 1.05
N SER A 92 3.81 -17.76 1.02
CA SER A 92 3.71 -19.21 1.20
C SER A 92 3.96 -19.96 -0.11
N ILE A 93 3.72 -19.30 -1.25
CA ILE A 93 3.92 -19.86 -2.58
C ILE A 93 5.20 -19.26 -3.18
N PRO A 94 6.29 -20.00 -3.38
CA PRO A 94 7.49 -19.46 -4.02
C PRO A 94 7.26 -19.15 -5.51
N ASP A 95 7.94 -18.12 -6.04
CA ASP A 95 7.82 -17.75 -7.46
C ASP A 95 8.22 -18.89 -8.43
N SER A 96 9.12 -19.78 -7.99
CA SER A 96 9.52 -20.98 -8.74
C SER A 96 8.38 -21.97 -9.00
N PHE A 97 7.24 -21.84 -8.32
CA PHE A 97 6.03 -22.64 -8.52
C PHE A 97 4.98 -21.94 -9.41
N VAL A 98 5.16 -20.66 -9.75
CA VAL A 98 4.19 -19.87 -10.55
C VAL A 98 4.55 -19.93 -12.03
N LYS A 99 4.54 -21.14 -12.59
CA LYS A 99 5.01 -21.46 -13.95
C LYS A 99 3.93 -21.61 -15.02
N LEU A 100 2.66 -21.69 -14.63
CA LEU A 100 1.57 -21.83 -15.59
C LEU A 100 1.48 -20.61 -16.52
N SER A 101 0.99 -20.83 -17.75
CA SER A 101 0.64 -19.75 -18.67
C SER A 101 -0.50 -18.89 -18.09
N LEU A 102 -0.58 -17.64 -18.53
CA LEU A 102 -1.64 -16.74 -18.07
C LEU A 102 -3.04 -17.26 -18.46
N PRO A 103 -4.08 -16.93 -17.67
CA PRO A 103 -5.47 -17.21 -18.02
C PRO A 103 -5.87 -16.64 -19.39
N CYS A 104 -6.72 -17.36 -20.10
CA CYS A 104 -7.29 -16.92 -21.38
C CYS A 104 -8.82 -16.97 -21.35
N SER A 105 -9.44 -16.26 -22.29
CA SER A 105 -10.90 -16.14 -22.37
C SER A 105 -11.55 -17.51 -22.60
N LEU A 106 -12.65 -17.80 -21.91
CA LEU A 106 -13.35 -19.07 -22.09
C LEU A 106 -13.93 -19.19 -23.50
N ARG A 107 -14.23 -18.05 -24.14
CA ARG A 107 -14.65 -17.98 -25.56
C ARG A 107 -13.58 -18.55 -26.49
N SER A 108 -12.30 -18.29 -26.19
CA SER A 108 -11.18 -18.80 -27.00
C SER A 108 -11.00 -20.32 -26.87
N ILE A 109 -11.40 -20.89 -25.73
CA ILE A 109 -11.26 -22.32 -25.43
C ILE A 109 -12.44 -23.12 -25.97
N CYS A 110 -13.66 -22.57 -25.92
CA CYS A 110 -14.89 -23.24 -26.34
C CYS A 110 -15.76 -22.30 -27.20
N PRO A 111 -15.35 -22.03 -28.46
CA PRO A 111 -16.05 -21.09 -29.33
C PRO A 111 -17.48 -21.54 -29.69
N SER A 112 -17.76 -22.84 -29.60
CA SER A 112 -19.05 -23.46 -29.98
C SER A 112 -20.12 -23.39 -28.88
N SER A 113 -19.79 -22.94 -27.66
CA SER A 113 -20.73 -22.90 -26.54
C SER A 113 -21.56 -21.61 -26.56
N THR A 114 -22.82 -21.71 -26.98
CA THR A 114 -23.79 -20.59 -26.98
C THR A 114 -24.09 -20.02 -25.59
N ILE A 115 -23.78 -20.75 -24.51
CA ILE A 115 -23.98 -20.33 -23.11
C ILE A 115 -22.77 -19.53 -22.57
N LEU A 116 -21.55 -19.91 -22.95
CA LEU A 116 -20.32 -19.23 -22.51
C LEU A 116 -19.95 -18.04 -23.41
N GLY A 117 -20.49 -17.97 -24.64
CA GLY A 117 -20.19 -16.95 -25.63
C GLY A 117 -20.81 -15.57 -25.41
N GLN A 118 -21.77 -15.39 -24.50
CA GLN A 118 -22.60 -14.17 -24.44
C GLN A 118 -22.09 -13.08 -23.49
N ASN A 119 -21.14 -13.37 -22.58
CA ASN A 119 -20.64 -12.36 -21.66
C ASN A 119 -19.52 -11.52 -22.30
N GLU A 120 -19.87 -10.38 -22.89
CA GLU A 120 -18.89 -9.37 -23.36
C GLU A 120 -17.86 -8.99 -22.28
N ASN A 121 -18.24 -9.16 -21.02
CA ASN A 121 -17.43 -8.91 -19.83
C ASN A 121 -16.35 -9.97 -19.53
N ASP A 122 -16.38 -11.18 -20.14
CA ASP A 122 -15.41 -12.25 -19.85
C ASP A 122 -13.99 -11.88 -20.33
N ASP A 123 -13.91 -11.19 -21.47
CA ASP A 123 -12.64 -10.78 -22.06
C ASP A 123 -11.94 -9.72 -21.17
N ASP A 124 -12.68 -8.68 -20.77
CA ASP A 124 -12.19 -7.65 -19.85
C ASP A 124 -11.82 -8.23 -18.47
N SER A 125 -12.62 -9.15 -17.94
CA SER A 125 -12.33 -9.82 -16.66
C SER A 125 -11.05 -10.66 -16.75
N THR A 126 -10.84 -11.35 -17.87
CA THR A 126 -9.64 -12.14 -18.11
C THR A 126 -8.40 -11.25 -18.24
N VAL A 127 -8.50 -10.13 -18.98
CA VAL A 127 -7.40 -9.16 -19.11
C VAL A 127 -7.05 -8.54 -17.75
N PHE A 128 -8.05 -8.09 -16.99
CA PHE A 128 -7.86 -7.56 -15.64
C PHE A 128 -7.16 -8.57 -14.71
N TYR A 129 -7.59 -9.83 -14.77
CA TYR A 129 -7.04 -10.89 -13.95
C TYR A 129 -5.59 -11.20 -14.34
N SER A 130 -5.29 -11.35 -15.63
CA SER A 130 -3.94 -11.55 -16.14
C SER A 130 -3.00 -10.38 -15.81
N ALA A 131 -3.47 -9.14 -15.94
CA ALA A 131 -2.71 -7.95 -15.54
C ALA A 131 -2.43 -7.91 -14.02
N THR A 132 -3.39 -8.34 -13.20
CA THR A 132 -3.21 -8.45 -11.75
C THR A 132 -2.18 -9.53 -11.41
N ILE A 133 -2.24 -10.70 -12.07
CA ILE A 133 -1.28 -11.79 -11.87
C ILE A 133 0.14 -11.30 -12.15
N THR A 134 0.36 -10.64 -13.29
CA THR A 134 1.71 -10.20 -13.68
C THR A 134 2.23 -9.07 -12.80
N LEU A 135 1.36 -8.15 -12.35
CA LEU A 135 1.74 -7.13 -11.36
C LEU A 135 2.13 -7.79 -10.01
N TYR A 136 1.38 -8.81 -9.59
CA TYR A 136 1.60 -9.44 -8.28
C TYR A 136 2.77 -10.42 -8.27
N LYS A 137 3.22 -10.87 -9.46
CA LYS A 137 4.56 -11.48 -9.61
C LYS A 137 5.65 -10.47 -9.23
N ILE A 138 5.58 -9.24 -9.78
CA ILE A 138 6.53 -8.18 -9.41
C ILE A 138 6.43 -7.86 -7.91
N LEU A 139 5.23 -7.83 -7.33
CA LEU A 139 5.04 -7.67 -5.88
C LEU A 139 5.73 -8.76 -5.05
N GLY A 140 5.67 -10.02 -5.50
CA GLY A 140 6.40 -11.13 -4.86
C GLY A 140 7.89 -10.87 -4.81
N GLU A 141 8.47 -10.49 -5.95
CA GLU A 141 9.89 -10.14 -6.06
C GLU A 141 10.26 -8.92 -5.21
N VAL A 142 9.38 -7.91 -5.10
CA VAL A 142 9.58 -6.75 -4.21
C VAL A 142 9.66 -7.19 -2.75
N ILE A 143 8.75 -8.06 -2.29
CA ILE A 143 8.75 -8.59 -0.92
C ILE A 143 10.01 -9.41 -0.67
N GLU A 144 10.47 -10.20 -1.64
CA GLU A 144 11.67 -11.01 -1.52
C GLU A 144 12.94 -10.14 -1.48
N VAL A 145 13.10 -9.19 -2.40
CA VAL A 145 14.36 -8.45 -2.61
C VAL A 145 14.52 -7.26 -1.68
N LEU A 146 13.45 -6.49 -1.46
CA LEU A 146 13.52 -5.24 -0.68
C LEU A 146 13.17 -5.44 0.79
N TYR A 147 12.57 -6.58 1.12
CA TYR A 147 12.10 -6.90 2.46
C TYR A 147 12.54 -8.30 2.91
N GLU A 148 13.41 -8.99 2.18
CA GLU A 148 13.99 -10.29 2.60
C GLU A 148 12.93 -11.34 3.03
N ASN A 149 11.77 -11.33 2.37
CA ASN A 149 10.59 -12.11 2.73
C ASN A 149 9.96 -11.81 4.11
N ASN A 150 10.43 -10.80 4.85
CA ASN A 150 9.87 -10.40 6.15
C ASN A 150 9.87 -8.87 6.32
N LEU A 151 8.70 -8.26 6.57
CA LEU A 151 8.68 -6.87 7.02
C LEU A 151 9.18 -6.82 8.47
N GLY A 152 10.44 -6.42 8.69
CA GLY A 152 10.94 -6.10 10.04
C GLY A 152 11.99 -7.05 10.61
N CYS A 153 12.61 -7.93 9.81
CA CYS A 153 13.93 -8.45 10.17
C CYS A 153 14.97 -7.38 9.83
N GLU A 154 15.66 -6.83 10.85
CA GLU A 154 16.72 -5.85 10.64
C GLU A 154 17.88 -6.48 9.86
N ALA A 155 17.88 -6.26 8.55
CA ALA A 155 19.05 -6.38 7.71
C ALA A 155 19.30 -5.01 7.07
N SER A 156 20.48 -4.47 7.35
CA SER A 156 20.94 -3.20 6.80
C SER A 156 21.24 -3.36 5.31
N VAL A 157 20.22 -3.42 4.45
CA VAL A 157 20.45 -3.30 3.01
C VAL A 157 21.12 -1.94 2.81
N ASN A 158 22.36 -1.96 2.30
CA ASN A 158 23.11 -0.76 2.00
C ASN A 158 22.30 0.09 1.01
N LEU A 159 22.28 1.41 1.20
CA LEU A 159 21.57 2.40 0.40
C LEU A 159 21.71 2.16 -1.12
N PHE A 160 22.92 1.79 -1.57
CA PHE A 160 23.20 1.48 -2.98
C PHE A 160 22.48 0.22 -3.47
N GLY A 161 22.36 -0.80 -2.61
CA GLY A 161 21.60 -2.01 -2.91
C GLY A 161 20.12 -1.71 -3.09
N ILE A 162 19.54 -0.91 -2.18
CA ILE A 162 18.16 -0.42 -2.30
C ILE A 162 17.99 0.31 -3.63
N ALA A 163 18.84 1.31 -3.91
CA ALA A 163 18.74 2.11 -5.13
C ALA A 163 18.85 1.29 -6.42
N SER A 164 19.77 0.31 -6.47
CA SER A 164 19.91 -0.60 -7.61
C SER A 164 18.63 -1.39 -7.84
N SER A 165 18.07 -1.99 -6.79
CA SER A 165 16.82 -2.74 -6.85
C SER A 165 15.64 -1.85 -7.29
N LEU A 166 15.54 -0.62 -6.79
CA LEU A 166 14.51 0.34 -7.20
C LEU A 166 14.53 0.60 -8.71
N LEU A 167 15.71 0.80 -9.30
CA LEU A 167 15.84 1.03 -10.75
C LEU A 167 15.39 -0.20 -11.55
N GLN A 168 15.73 -1.41 -11.09
CA GLN A 168 15.30 -2.65 -11.73
C GLN A 168 13.78 -2.82 -11.67
N PHE A 169 13.15 -2.49 -10.54
CA PHE A 169 11.70 -2.55 -10.42
C PHE A 169 10.99 -1.48 -11.25
N GLU A 170 11.51 -0.26 -11.33
CA GLU A 170 10.96 0.78 -12.22
C GLU A 170 11.01 0.34 -13.69
N GLN A 171 12.08 -0.33 -14.12
CA GLN A 171 12.15 -0.92 -15.46
C GLN A 171 11.07 -2.00 -15.66
N LYS A 172 10.84 -2.87 -14.66
CA LYS A 172 9.78 -3.88 -14.71
C LYS A 172 8.39 -3.25 -14.75
N TYR A 173 8.15 -2.16 -14.03
CA TYR A 173 6.89 -1.42 -14.06
C TYR A 173 6.62 -0.81 -15.43
N ILE A 174 7.63 -0.19 -16.05
CA ILE A 174 7.52 0.33 -17.42
C ILE A 174 7.17 -0.80 -18.40
N GLY A 175 7.89 -1.92 -18.32
CA GLY A 175 7.63 -3.10 -19.15
C GLY A 175 6.22 -3.66 -18.94
N TRP A 176 5.77 -3.73 -17.69
CA TRP A 176 4.42 -4.18 -17.34
C TRP A 176 3.35 -3.24 -17.89
N GLN A 177 3.50 -1.92 -17.74
CA GLN A 177 2.56 -0.93 -18.28
C GLN A 177 2.46 -1.04 -19.81
N HIS A 178 3.58 -1.23 -20.52
CA HIS A 178 3.59 -1.43 -21.97
C HIS A 178 2.96 -2.75 -22.42
N SER A 179 2.92 -3.77 -21.54
CA SER A 179 2.25 -5.04 -21.83
C SER A 179 0.73 -4.97 -21.73
N LEU A 180 0.18 -3.91 -21.13
CA LEU A 180 -1.27 -3.74 -20.98
C LEU A 180 -1.91 -3.34 -22.32
N PRO A 181 -3.08 -3.92 -22.67
CA PRO A 181 -3.87 -3.43 -23.78
C PRO A 181 -4.28 -1.96 -23.58
N ALA A 182 -4.48 -1.22 -24.68
CA ALA A 182 -4.91 0.19 -24.62
C ALA A 182 -6.25 0.39 -23.89
N SER A 183 -7.12 -0.63 -23.87
CA SER A 183 -8.38 -0.61 -23.09
C SER A 183 -8.16 -0.72 -21.57
N PHE A 184 -6.95 -1.09 -21.13
CA PHE A 184 -6.57 -1.27 -19.73
C PHE A 184 -5.40 -0.36 -19.31
N SER A 185 -5.18 0.74 -20.04
CA SER A 185 -4.23 1.77 -19.62
C SER A 185 -4.56 2.30 -18.23
N LEU A 186 -3.53 2.61 -17.45
CA LEU A 186 -3.70 3.15 -16.11
C LEU A 186 -4.36 4.54 -16.16
N ILE A 187 -5.14 4.84 -15.13
CA ILE A 187 -5.86 6.10 -15.03
C ILE A 187 -4.93 7.18 -14.47
N VAL A 188 -4.84 8.30 -15.17
CA VAL A 188 -4.18 9.51 -14.68
C VAL A 188 -5.23 10.34 -13.93
N PRO A 189 -5.00 10.73 -12.67
CA PRO A 189 -5.95 11.56 -11.93
C PRO A 189 -6.24 12.88 -12.64
N GLY A 190 -7.47 13.37 -12.56
CA GLY A 190 -7.93 14.58 -13.26
C GLY A 190 -8.22 14.39 -14.75
N ALA A 191 -7.92 13.24 -15.35
CA ALA A 191 -8.38 12.92 -16.69
C ALA A 191 -9.89 12.59 -16.69
N GLN A 192 -10.53 12.67 -17.85
CA GLN A 192 -11.92 12.22 -17.99
C GLN A 192 -12.00 10.71 -17.70
N LEU A 193 -12.57 10.35 -16.55
CA LEU A 193 -12.73 8.95 -16.13
C LEU A 193 -13.61 8.15 -17.09
N PHE A 194 -14.58 8.81 -17.74
CA PHE A 194 -15.52 8.19 -18.66
C PHE A 194 -15.12 8.49 -20.10
N ASP A 195 -14.59 7.46 -20.77
CA ASP A 195 -14.17 7.50 -22.17
C ASP A 195 -15.07 6.65 -23.09
N GLY A 196 -16.26 6.26 -22.60
CA GLY A 196 -17.24 5.46 -23.33
C GLY A 196 -16.99 3.94 -23.32
N ARG A 197 -15.96 3.44 -22.61
CA ARG A 197 -15.59 2.00 -22.55
C ARG A 197 -16.44 1.13 -21.61
N GLY A 198 -17.50 1.68 -21.02
CA GLY A 198 -18.37 0.98 -20.08
C GLY A 198 -17.86 0.99 -18.63
N GLU A 199 -18.79 0.81 -17.70
CA GLU A 199 -18.55 0.98 -16.27
C GLU A 199 -17.70 -0.13 -15.64
N LEU A 200 -17.85 -1.39 -16.12
CA LEU A 200 -17.06 -2.51 -15.64
C LEU A 200 -15.58 -2.36 -15.99
N ASN A 201 -15.29 -1.94 -17.23
CA ASN A 201 -13.93 -1.63 -17.67
C ASN A 201 -13.30 -0.55 -16.79
N LEU A 202 -14.02 0.55 -16.55
CA LEU A 202 -13.57 1.63 -15.68
C LEU A 202 -13.26 1.12 -14.25
N ARG A 203 -14.16 0.30 -13.67
CA ARG A 203 -13.93 -0.33 -12.37
C ARG A 203 -12.63 -1.14 -12.36
N PHE A 204 -12.39 -1.97 -13.37
CA PHE A 204 -11.16 -2.77 -13.44
C PHE A 204 -9.91 -1.90 -13.60
N ARG A 205 -9.92 -0.89 -14.48
CA ARG A 205 -8.78 0.03 -14.64
C ARG A 205 -8.49 0.79 -13.35
N LEU A 206 -9.52 1.23 -12.62
CA LEU A 206 -9.37 1.94 -11.36
C LEU A 206 -8.72 1.03 -10.30
N ILE A 207 -9.25 -0.18 -10.10
CA ILE A 207 -8.67 -1.16 -9.16
C ILE A 207 -7.23 -1.50 -9.55
N LEU A 208 -6.97 -1.70 -10.84
CA LEU A 208 -5.63 -2.00 -11.34
C LEU A 208 -4.65 -0.85 -11.11
N THR A 209 -5.08 0.39 -11.35
CA THR A 209 -4.30 1.60 -11.10
C THR A 209 -3.97 1.75 -9.62
N LEU A 210 -4.95 1.60 -8.73
CA LEU A 210 -4.74 1.66 -7.28
C LEU A 210 -3.78 0.56 -6.78
N ARG A 211 -3.91 -0.66 -7.31
CA ARG A 211 -2.97 -1.76 -7.02
C ARG A 211 -1.55 -1.41 -7.47
N PHE A 212 -1.39 -0.91 -8.69
CA PHE A 212 -0.10 -0.51 -9.23
C PHE A 212 0.56 0.57 -8.36
N LEU A 213 -0.18 1.66 -8.05
CA LEU A 213 0.33 2.74 -7.23
C LEU A 213 0.73 2.27 -5.83
N ASN A 214 -0.06 1.39 -5.21
CA ASN A 214 0.26 0.83 -3.90
C ASN A 214 1.50 -0.09 -3.94
N VAL A 215 1.65 -0.94 -4.96
CA VAL A 215 2.84 -1.77 -5.14
C VAL A 215 4.09 -0.88 -5.36
N ARG A 216 3.96 0.21 -6.12
CA ARG A 216 5.03 1.19 -6.31
C ARG A 216 5.38 1.94 -5.02
N ILE A 217 4.39 2.34 -4.21
CA ILE A 217 4.62 2.90 -2.86
C ILE A 217 5.42 1.92 -2.00
N LEU A 218 5.04 0.65 -1.99
CA LEU A 218 5.75 -0.39 -1.25
C LEU A 218 7.20 -0.51 -1.73
N THR A 219 7.43 -0.56 -3.04
CA THR A 219 8.79 -0.61 -3.61
C THR A 219 9.67 0.55 -3.14
N HIS A 220 9.15 1.78 -3.14
CA HIS A 220 9.94 2.97 -2.79
C HIS A 220 10.05 3.26 -1.29
N ARG A 221 9.21 2.63 -0.46
CA ARG A 221 9.17 2.85 1.00
C ARG A 221 10.50 2.62 1.73
N PRO A 222 11.35 1.62 1.41
CA PRO A 222 12.63 1.44 2.11
C PRO A 222 13.52 2.69 2.04
N MET A 223 13.46 3.43 0.93
CA MET A 223 14.19 4.69 0.81
C MET A 223 13.63 5.76 1.75
N LEU A 224 12.30 5.87 1.84
CA LEU A 224 11.63 6.78 2.77
C LEU A 224 12.00 6.46 4.23
N SER A 225 12.05 5.17 4.59
CA SER A 225 12.52 4.72 5.90
C SER A 225 13.95 5.16 6.19
N LYS A 226 14.87 5.06 5.22
CA LYS A 226 16.25 5.55 5.39
C LYS A 226 16.33 7.06 5.66
N TYR A 227 15.47 7.86 5.03
CA TYR A 227 15.37 9.28 5.36
C TYR A 227 14.90 9.52 6.80
N LEU A 228 13.87 8.78 7.23
CA LEU A 228 13.36 8.89 8.60
C LEU A 228 14.40 8.44 9.64
N GLU A 229 15.11 7.33 9.40
CA GLU A 229 16.19 6.83 10.25
C GLU A 229 17.32 7.86 10.42
N LEU A 230 17.76 8.51 9.34
CA LEU A 230 18.80 9.54 9.42
C LEU A 230 18.34 10.82 10.12
N ILE A 231 17.05 11.16 10.02
CA ILE A 231 16.49 12.33 10.68
C ILE A 231 16.27 12.06 12.18
N ALA A 232 15.89 10.84 12.54
CA ALA A 232 15.72 10.43 13.93
C ALA A 232 17.05 10.40 14.71
N ASN A 233 18.17 10.15 14.03
CA ASN A 233 19.50 10.06 14.65
C ASN A 233 20.24 11.42 14.61
N PRO A 234 20.52 12.08 15.75
CA PRO A 234 21.21 13.38 15.78
C PRO A 234 22.69 13.31 15.37
N HIS A 235 23.31 12.13 15.49
CA HIS A 235 24.70 11.86 15.12
C HIS A 235 24.84 11.29 13.70
N SER A 236 23.80 11.41 12.87
CA SER A 236 23.81 10.92 11.49
C SER A 236 25.00 11.48 10.71
N ASP A 237 25.75 10.61 10.04
CA ASP A 237 26.87 10.99 9.18
C ASP A 237 26.41 11.90 8.03
N MET A 238 26.97 13.11 7.97
CA MET A 238 26.69 14.09 6.91
C MET A 238 26.98 13.54 5.51
N GLN A 239 27.95 12.64 5.38
CA GLN A 239 28.27 11.99 4.12
C GLN A 239 27.17 11.02 3.69
N GLN A 240 26.64 10.21 4.60
CA GLN A 240 25.49 9.33 4.31
C GLN A 240 24.25 10.13 3.92
N MET A 241 24.01 11.27 4.58
CA MET A 241 22.91 12.17 4.24
C MET A 241 23.05 12.79 2.85
N ALA A 242 24.25 13.19 2.44
CA ALA A 242 24.52 13.70 1.11
C ALA A 242 24.28 12.64 0.02
N ILE A 243 24.74 11.41 0.25
CA ILE A 243 24.52 10.28 -0.69
C ILE A 243 23.02 9.95 -0.77
N LEU A 244 22.33 9.90 0.37
CA LEU A 244 20.89 9.66 0.42
C LEU A 244 20.11 10.73 -0.34
N LYS A 245 20.49 11.99 -0.21
CA LYS A 245 19.90 13.09 -0.98
C LYS A 245 20.09 12.86 -2.49
N GLN A 246 21.31 12.53 -2.91
CA GLN A 246 21.63 12.37 -4.34
C GLN A 246 20.89 11.18 -4.98
N ILE A 247 20.76 10.06 -4.27
CA ILE A 247 20.23 8.81 -4.84
C ILE A 247 18.74 8.61 -4.49
N GLY A 248 18.31 9.11 -3.34
CA GLY A 248 16.98 8.87 -2.78
C GLY A 248 15.92 9.92 -3.15
N ALA A 249 16.29 11.13 -3.60
CA ALA A 249 15.32 12.19 -3.88
C ALA A 249 14.31 11.78 -4.97
N ASN A 250 14.76 11.13 -6.04
CA ASN A 250 13.86 10.64 -7.08
C ASN A 250 12.90 9.56 -6.56
N SER A 251 13.40 8.64 -5.73
CA SER A 251 12.58 7.61 -5.09
C SER A 251 11.49 8.23 -4.19
N MET A 252 11.84 9.26 -3.42
CA MET A 252 10.90 10.01 -2.61
C MET A 252 9.83 10.70 -3.46
N ARG A 253 10.22 11.37 -4.55
CA ARG A 253 9.30 11.98 -5.51
C ARG A 253 8.30 10.95 -6.07
N ILE A 254 8.78 9.79 -6.51
CA ILE A 254 7.93 8.70 -7.03
C ILE A 254 6.94 8.23 -5.96
N CYS A 255 7.40 8.04 -4.73
CA CYS A 255 6.57 7.60 -3.61
C CYS A 255 5.47 8.63 -3.29
N ILE A 256 5.84 9.92 -3.22
CA ILE A 256 4.91 11.04 -2.99
C ILE A 256 3.87 11.12 -4.11
N ASN A 257 4.31 11.14 -5.38
CA ASN A 257 3.39 11.22 -6.51
C ASN A 257 2.41 10.05 -6.52
N SER A 258 2.91 8.83 -6.25
CA SER A 258 2.05 7.65 -6.17
C SER A 258 1.02 7.76 -5.04
N ALA A 259 1.43 8.26 -3.87
CA ALA A 259 0.53 8.48 -2.74
C ALA A 259 -0.53 9.55 -3.05
N VAL A 260 -0.12 10.69 -3.61
CA VAL A 260 -1.01 11.78 -4.01
C VAL A 260 -2.02 11.30 -5.05
N ASP A 261 -1.59 10.49 -6.03
CA ASP A 261 -2.48 9.95 -7.06
C ASP A 261 -3.49 8.95 -6.49
N VAL A 262 -3.10 8.12 -5.51
CA VAL A 262 -4.05 7.29 -4.75
C VAL A 262 -5.13 8.16 -4.10
N ILE A 263 -4.74 9.21 -3.39
CA ILE A 263 -5.70 10.11 -2.72
C ILE A 263 -6.63 10.78 -3.74
N LYS A 264 -6.09 11.30 -4.86
CA LYS A 264 -6.89 11.94 -5.91
C LYS A 264 -7.92 10.99 -6.50
N LEU A 265 -7.51 9.77 -6.89
CA LEU A 265 -8.42 8.78 -7.50
C LEU A 265 -9.52 8.34 -6.53
N VAL A 266 -9.18 8.07 -5.27
CA VAL A 266 -10.17 7.69 -4.26
C VAL A 266 -11.15 8.85 -4.00
N ARG A 267 -10.64 10.08 -3.93
CA ARG A 267 -11.46 11.28 -3.75
C ARG A 267 -12.41 11.53 -4.91
N GLU A 268 -11.95 11.39 -6.15
CA GLU A 268 -12.77 11.56 -7.36
C GLU A 268 -13.99 10.62 -7.37
N VAL A 269 -13.87 9.45 -6.73
CA VAL A 269 -14.97 8.48 -6.65
C VAL A 269 -15.88 8.70 -5.43
N LEU A 270 -15.32 9.13 -4.30
CA LEU A 270 -16.04 9.21 -3.01
C LEU A 270 -16.59 10.61 -2.66
N ALA A 271 -15.94 11.69 -3.11
CA ALA A 271 -16.32 13.06 -2.77
C ALA A 271 -17.58 13.61 -3.49
N PRO A 272 -17.98 13.14 -4.69
CA PRO A 272 -19.22 13.61 -5.32
C PRO A 272 -20.46 13.36 -4.46
N GLN A 273 -21.51 14.17 -4.66
CA GLN A 273 -22.80 14.04 -3.94
C GLN A 273 -23.43 12.65 -4.07
N GLU A 274 -23.24 12.02 -5.23
CA GLU A 274 -23.58 10.62 -5.49
C GLU A 274 -22.29 9.81 -5.68
N PRO A 275 -21.75 9.20 -4.60
CA PRO A 275 -20.50 8.46 -4.65
C PRO A 275 -20.67 7.18 -5.47
N ARG A 276 -19.66 6.86 -6.29
CA ARG A 276 -19.62 5.61 -7.08
C ARG A 276 -18.72 4.57 -6.42
N SER A 277 -18.94 4.34 -5.13
CA SER A 277 -18.08 3.51 -4.28
C SER A 277 -17.86 2.09 -4.80
N HIS A 278 -18.82 1.54 -5.56
CA HIS A 278 -18.70 0.22 -6.20
C HIS A 278 -17.55 0.13 -7.22
N LEU A 279 -17.09 1.25 -7.78
CA LEU A 279 -15.92 1.30 -8.69
C LEU A 279 -14.61 0.98 -7.97
N LEU A 280 -14.53 1.22 -6.66
CA LEU A 280 -13.34 0.94 -5.85
C LEU A 280 -13.23 -0.54 -5.46
N GLY A 281 -14.27 -1.34 -5.71
CA GLY A 281 -14.30 -2.74 -5.34
C GLY A 281 -14.57 -2.93 -3.85
N ALA A 282 -13.76 -3.78 -3.20
CA ALA A 282 -13.91 -4.04 -1.78
C ALA A 282 -13.27 -2.90 -0.96
N TRP A 283 -14.06 -2.30 -0.06
CA TRP A 283 -13.71 -1.08 0.67
C TRP A 283 -12.40 -1.18 1.46
N TRP A 284 -12.10 -2.35 2.04
CA TRP A 284 -10.90 -2.53 2.87
C TRP A 284 -9.60 -2.37 2.09
N PHE A 285 -9.59 -2.64 0.77
CA PHE A 285 -8.43 -2.34 -0.06
C PHE A 285 -8.24 -0.84 -0.24
N SER A 286 -9.32 -0.10 -0.52
CA SER A 286 -9.25 1.37 -0.61
C SER A 286 -8.81 1.98 0.71
N LEU A 287 -9.34 1.49 1.84
CA LEU A 287 -8.90 1.91 3.17
C LEU A 287 -7.39 1.68 3.33
N TYR A 288 -6.91 0.47 3.02
CA TYR A 288 -5.49 0.12 3.10
C TYR A 288 -4.61 1.02 2.21
N TYR A 289 -4.99 1.24 0.95
CA TYR A 289 -4.22 2.07 0.02
C TYR A 289 -4.19 3.54 0.46
N THR A 290 -5.34 4.11 0.82
CA THR A 290 -5.46 5.49 1.29
C THR A 290 -4.70 5.69 2.60
N PHE A 291 -4.75 4.73 3.53
CA PHE A 291 -3.99 4.79 4.78
C PHE A 291 -2.48 4.78 4.52
N ASN A 292 -2.00 3.87 3.68
CA ASN A 292 -0.58 3.82 3.31
C ASN A 292 -0.10 5.09 2.58
N ALA A 293 -0.93 5.64 1.68
CA ALA A 293 -0.66 6.91 1.04
C ALA A 293 -0.58 8.08 2.05
N SER A 294 -1.46 8.08 3.06
CA SER A 294 -1.45 9.08 4.15
C SER A 294 -0.14 9.05 4.95
N LEU A 295 0.36 7.84 5.27
CA LEU A 295 1.64 7.68 5.97
C LEU A 295 2.83 8.17 5.13
N VAL A 296 2.81 7.96 3.81
CA VAL A 296 3.83 8.48 2.90
C VAL A 296 3.80 10.01 2.88
N ILE A 297 2.61 10.62 2.75
CA ILE A 297 2.45 12.07 2.74
C ILE A 297 2.95 12.67 4.07
N TYR A 298 2.53 12.11 5.21
CA TYR A 298 3.00 12.55 6.52
C TYR A 298 4.52 12.46 6.65
N SER A 299 5.09 11.31 6.31
CA SER A 299 6.54 11.07 6.40
C SER A 299 7.32 12.03 5.51
N ALA A 300 6.86 12.27 4.28
CA ALA A 300 7.49 13.20 3.36
C ALA A 300 7.46 14.64 3.88
N LEU A 301 6.33 15.12 4.39
CA LEU A 301 6.24 16.46 4.99
C LEU A 301 7.16 16.60 6.20
N LEU A 302 7.24 15.58 7.06
CA LEU A 302 8.16 15.56 8.20
C LEU A 302 9.62 15.64 7.74
N ILE A 303 9.98 14.85 6.72
CA ILE A 303 11.33 14.85 6.14
C ILE A 303 11.67 16.22 5.56
N ILE A 304 10.78 16.81 4.75
CA ILE A 304 10.98 18.13 4.14
C ILE A 304 11.23 19.18 5.22
N HIS A 305 10.39 19.21 6.26
CA HIS A 305 10.54 20.14 7.37
C HIS A 305 11.89 19.98 8.09
N GLN A 306 12.26 18.74 8.44
CA GLN A 306 13.50 18.47 9.17
C GLN A 306 14.75 18.75 8.32
N MET A 307 14.69 18.49 7.01
CA MET A 307 15.75 18.83 6.07
C MET A 307 15.90 20.35 5.95
N GLN A 308 14.81 21.11 5.86
CA GLN A 308 14.83 22.57 5.87
C GLN A 308 15.42 23.14 7.16
N ALA A 309 15.07 22.59 8.33
CA ALA A 309 15.65 22.97 9.61
C ALA A 309 17.16 22.74 9.68
N ARG A 310 17.68 21.73 8.96
CA ARG A 310 19.10 21.44 8.80
C ARG A 310 19.77 22.18 7.62
N GLN A 311 19.08 23.16 7.01
CA GLN A 311 19.54 23.90 5.83
C GLN A 311 19.87 23.02 4.61
N LEU A 312 19.23 21.87 4.50
CA LEU A 312 19.35 20.94 3.38
C LEU A 312 18.06 21.02 2.54
N SER A 313 18.16 21.52 1.31
CA SER A 313 17.01 21.54 0.40
C SER A 313 16.79 20.18 -0.26
N LEU A 314 15.55 19.72 -0.35
CA LEU A 314 15.14 18.65 -1.27
C LEU A 314 14.34 19.31 -2.37
N ASP A 315 14.76 19.14 -3.63
CA ASP A 315 13.99 19.62 -4.78
C ASP A 315 12.80 18.66 -4.98
N LEU A 316 11.64 19.02 -4.42
CA LEU A 316 10.38 18.25 -4.47
C LEU A 316 9.17 19.16 -4.73
N ASP A 317 9.41 20.40 -5.15
CA ASP A 317 8.37 21.43 -5.34
C ASP A 317 7.36 21.01 -6.42
N ASP A 318 7.79 20.20 -7.38
CA ASP A 318 6.98 19.66 -8.47
C ASP A 318 5.89 18.67 -8.00
N THR A 319 6.03 18.11 -6.80
CA THR A 319 5.07 17.11 -6.26
C THR A 319 3.75 17.73 -5.79
N GLY A 320 3.72 19.04 -5.51
CA GLY A 320 2.55 19.71 -4.94
C GLY A 320 2.12 19.18 -3.57
N ILE A 321 3.00 18.48 -2.84
CA ILE A 321 2.70 17.92 -1.52
C ILE A 321 2.50 19.05 -0.50
N SER A 322 1.46 18.93 0.32
CA SER A 322 1.15 19.92 1.35
C SER A 322 0.31 19.29 2.47
N MET A 323 0.08 20.05 3.54
CA MET A 323 -0.88 19.68 4.59
C MET A 323 -2.29 19.44 4.05
N ASP A 324 -2.69 20.15 2.98
CA ASP A 324 -3.98 19.94 2.31
C ASP A 324 -4.07 18.53 1.68
N SER A 325 -2.97 17.99 1.15
CA SER A 325 -2.92 16.60 0.67
C SER A 325 -3.20 15.59 1.77
N LEU A 326 -2.70 15.84 2.99
CA LEU A 326 -2.96 14.99 4.16
C LEU A 326 -4.41 15.13 4.65
N ASN A 327 -4.96 16.35 4.65
CA ASN A 327 -6.37 16.59 5.00
C ASN A 327 -7.32 15.91 4.01
N LYS A 328 -7.04 15.97 2.71
CA LYS A 328 -7.77 15.22 1.67
C LYS A 328 -7.71 13.72 1.89
N ALA A 329 -6.58 13.21 2.40
CA ALA A 329 -6.45 11.80 2.73
C ALA A 329 -7.34 11.41 3.93
N ILE A 330 -7.38 12.24 4.98
CA ILE A 330 -8.30 12.07 6.13
C ILE A 330 -9.76 12.11 5.66
N GLU A 331 -10.12 13.06 4.80
CA GLU A 331 -11.45 13.13 4.18
C GLU A 331 -11.78 11.81 3.46
N CYS A 332 -10.89 11.34 2.58
CA CYS A 332 -11.10 10.07 1.87
C CYS A 332 -11.30 8.90 2.83
N LEU A 333 -10.43 8.74 3.83
CA LEU A 333 -10.54 7.67 4.83
C LEU A 333 -11.93 7.70 5.50
N SER A 334 -12.44 8.88 5.87
CA SER A 334 -13.75 9.02 6.51
C SER A 334 -14.94 8.63 5.60
N LEU A 335 -14.72 8.61 4.27
CA LEU A 335 -15.75 8.32 3.27
C LEU A 335 -15.71 6.88 2.74
N VAL A 336 -14.62 6.12 2.95
CA VAL A 336 -14.45 4.77 2.36
C VAL A 336 -15.53 3.79 2.85
N ASP A 337 -15.76 3.73 4.15
CA ASP A 337 -16.80 2.88 4.75
C ASP A 337 -17.29 3.48 6.07
N LYS A 338 -18.47 4.13 6.03
CA LYS A 338 -19.03 4.87 7.17
C LYS A 338 -19.54 3.89 8.22
N GLY A 339 -19.05 4.03 9.46
CA GLY A 339 -19.46 3.21 10.60
C GLY A 339 -18.61 1.95 10.82
N SER A 340 -17.58 1.72 10.00
CA SER A 340 -16.58 0.70 10.29
C SER A 340 -15.59 1.19 11.35
N ARG A 341 -15.45 0.41 12.42
CA ARG A 341 -14.51 0.67 13.52
C ARG A 341 -13.08 0.81 13.01
N MET A 342 -12.68 0.00 12.02
CA MET A 342 -11.35 0.08 11.42
C MET A 342 -11.13 1.41 10.70
N THR A 343 -12.14 1.87 9.95
CA THR A 343 -12.11 3.18 9.29
C THR A 343 -11.94 4.30 10.30
N GLU A 344 -12.71 4.28 11.38
CA GLU A 344 -12.61 5.28 12.46
C GLU A 344 -11.23 5.27 13.13
N LYS A 345 -10.65 4.10 13.39
CA LYS A 345 -9.28 3.97 13.91
C LYS A 345 -8.26 4.60 12.96
N CYS A 346 -8.33 4.30 11.65
CA CYS A 346 -7.44 4.89 10.65
C CYS A 346 -7.56 6.43 10.59
N VAL A 347 -8.79 6.95 10.60
CA VAL A 347 -9.06 8.41 10.61
C VAL A 347 -8.47 9.06 11.86
N ARG A 348 -8.73 8.50 13.04
CA ARG A 348 -8.17 9.00 14.31
C ARG A 348 -6.65 9.04 14.30
N TYR A 349 -6.02 7.96 13.83
CA TYR A 349 -4.56 7.84 13.78
C TYR A 349 -3.93 8.88 12.86
N ILE A 350 -4.41 9.00 11.61
CA ILE A 350 -3.88 9.99 10.67
C ILE A 350 -4.18 11.43 11.12
N THR A 351 -5.33 11.67 11.75
CA THR A 351 -5.66 12.99 12.32
C THR A 351 -4.69 13.36 13.45
N ALA A 352 -4.31 12.42 14.31
CA ALA A 352 -3.32 12.66 15.35
C ALA A 352 -1.96 13.03 14.76
N LEU A 353 -1.50 12.28 13.74
CA LEU A 353 -0.28 12.61 13.00
C LEU A 353 -0.35 14.00 12.36
N ALA A 354 -1.47 14.35 11.70
CA ALA A 354 -1.66 15.67 11.10
C ALA A 354 -1.59 16.80 12.14
N LYS A 355 -2.15 16.60 13.33
CA LYS A 355 -2.05 17.57 14.44
C LYS A 355 -0.60 17.77 14.89
N THR A 356 0.15 16.68 15.09
CA THR A 356 1.58 16.74 15.43
C THR A 356 2.38 17.50 14.36
N LEU A 357 2.05 17.29 13.09
CA LEU A 357 2.73 18.02 12.02
C LEU A 357 2.35 19.50 12.00
N SER A 358 1.09 19.84 12.28
CA SER A 358 0.62 21.23 12.33
C SER A 358 1.24 22.06 13.46
N THR A 359 1.57 21.44 14.60
CA THR A 359 2.31 22.10 15.68
C THR A 359 3.77 22.40 15.31
N ILE A 360 4.32 21.62 14.37
CA ILE A 360 5.67 21.82 13.83
C ILE A 360 5.63 22.89 12.71
N TYR A 361 4.55 22.91 11.92
CA TYR A 361 4.36 23.76 10.74
C TYR A 361 3.76 25.15 10.99
N VAL A 362 3.81 25.70 12.22
CA VAL A 362 3.17 26.98 12.56
C VAL A 362 3.44 28.04 11.47
N PRO A 363 2.41 28.54 10.76
CA PRO A 363 2.59 29.57 9.77
C PRO A 363 2.95 30.88 10.47
N ASP A 364 4.05 31.51 10.06
CA ASP A 364 4.34 32.91 10.37
C ASP A 364 3.26 33.79 9.71
N ARG A 365 2.10 33.97 10.35
CA ARG A 365 1.09 34.99 10.00
C ARG A 365 -0.01 35.06 11.06
N ALA A 366 0.18 35.93 12.05
CA ALA A 366 -0.89 36.71 12.66
C ALA A 366 -0.30 37.75 13.64
N LEU A 367 0.38 38.78 13.13
CA LEU A 367 0.48 40.09 13.78
C LEU A 367 0.60 41.17 12.69
N GLU A 368 -0.49 41.39 11.94
CA GLU A 368 -0.71 42.71 11.33
C GLU A 368 -1.23 43.62 12.44
N VAL A 369 -0.37 44.51 12.91
CA VAL A 369 -0.79 45.76 13.55
C VAL A 369 -0.13 46.88 12.77
N ASP A 370 -0.98 47.73 12.21
CA ASP A 370 -0.65 49.01 11.56
C ASP A 370 0.40 49.80 12.33
N SER A 371 1.45 50.25 11.62
CA SER A 371 1.84 51.67 11.64
C SER A 371 2.90 51.96 10.57
N ASP A 372 2.60 52.98 9.77
CA ASP A 372 3.34 53.60 8.68
C ASP A 372 4.83 53.95 8.89
N ASN A 373 5.55 53.98 7.75
CA ASN A 373 6.71 54.81 7.37
C ASN A 373 8.11 54.56 7.97
N LEU A 374 9.05 54.00 7.18
CA LEU A 374 10.11 54.71 6.41
C LEU A 374 11.22 53.75 5.93
N ALA A 375 11.79 54.06 4.77
CA ALA A 375 12.76 53.25 4.01
C ALA A 375 14.13 53.03 4.67
N THR A 376 14.71 51.83 4.51
CA THR A 376 16.04 51.51 3.89
C THR A 376 16.39 50.01 4.09
N ASN A 377 16.92 49.36 3.05
CA ASN A 377 17.45 47.97 3.03
C ASN A 377 18.76 47.83 3.85
N PRO A 378 19.39 46.63 3.96
CA PRO A 378 18.89 45.30 4.36
C PRO A 378 19.80 44.68 5.46
N SER A 379 19.25 44.03 6.48
CA SER A 379 19.95 43.02 7.30
C SER A 379 19.06 42.62 8.49
N THR A 380 18.53 41.42 8.48
CA THR A 380 17.89 40.86 9.68
C THR A 380 18.27 39.41 9.84
N ALA A 381 19.14 39.18 10.83
CA ALA A 381 19.42 37.90 11.42
C ALA A 381 18.12 37.26 11.91
N PHE A 382 17.91 35.99 11.56
CA PHE A 382 16.82 35.19 12.08
C PHE A 382 17.13 34.79 13.53
N SER A 383 16.29 35.24 14.45
CA SER A 383 16.33 34.85 15.87
C SER A 383 15.50 33.58 16.05
N THR A 384 16.15 32.50 16.43
CA THR A 384 15.54 31.25 16.90
C THR A 384 15.00 31.45 18.32
N ARG A 385 13.68 31.35 18.52
CA ARG A 385 13.11 31.11 19.86
C ARG A 385 12.88 29.61 20.05
N GLN A 386 13.48 29.07 21.11
CA GLN A 386 13.23 27.72 21.61
C GLN A 386 11.75 27.58 22.02
N ALA A 387 11.09 26.53 21.53
CA ALA A 387 9.77 26.12 22.02
C ALA A 387 9.89 25.50 23.44
N PRO A 388 8.85 25.63 24.29
CA PRO A 388 8.92 25.13 25.66
C PRO A 388 8.90 23.60 25.68
N ILE A 389 9.94 23.05 26.30
CA ILE A 389 10.09 21.63 26.62
C ILE A 389 9.22 21.35 27.85
N ASN A 390 8.09 20.67 27.69
CA ASN A 390 7.46 19.73 28.64
C ASN A 390 6.01 19.42 28.21
N PHE A 391 5.76 18.19 27.74
CA PHE A 391 4.40 17.63 27.68
C PHE A 391 4.15 16.80 28.95
N ALA A 392 3.01 17.04 29.61
CA ALA A 392 2.60 16.28 30.78
C ALA A 392 1.98 14.92 30.36
N PRO A 393 2.12 13.84 31.17
CA PRO A 393 1.73 12.46 30.80
C PRO A 393 0.22 12.25 30.58
N HIS A 394 -0.63 13.22 30.92
CA HIS A 394 -2.08 13.02 31.01
C HIS A 394 -2.84 13.24 29.68
N GLU A 395 -2.20 13.78 28.63
CA GLU A 395 -2.87 14.00 27.32
C GLU A 395 -2.71 12.81 26.34
N ILE A 396 -1.88 11.82 26.68
CA ILE A 396 -1.67 10.59 25.88
C ILE A 396 -2.64 9.47 26.30
N SER A 397 -3.29 9.60 27.45
CA SER A 397 -4.13 8.55 28.04
C SER A 397 -5.45 8.28 27.29
N ASP A 398 -5.93 9.21 26.47
CA ASP A 398 -7.21 9.07 25.73
C ASP A 398 -7.08 8.28 24.41
N PHE A 399 -5.87 7.77 24.12
CA PHE A 399 -5.58 6.96 22.93
C PHE A 399 -5.78 5.45 23.13
N TYR A 400 -6.10 4.99 24.33
CA TYR A 400 -6.15 3.55 24.65
C TYR A 400 -7.57 2.98 24.57
N ASP A 401 -7.81 2.07 23.62
CA ASP A 401 -8.95 1.17 23.64
C ASP A 401 -8.46 -0.20 24.14
N SER A 402 -8.98 -0.67 25.27
CA SER A 402 -8.57 -1.91 25.97
C SER A 402 -8.55 -3.19 25.10
N THR A 403 -9.10 -3.15 23.89
CA THR A 403 -8.99 -4.24 22.91
C THR A 403 -7.65 -4.31 22.16
N ASP A 404 -6.79 -3.29 22.26
CA ASP A 404 -5.51 -3.22 21.53
C ASP A 404 -4.39 -4.07 22.17
N LEU A 405 -4.65 -4.68 23.34
CA LEU A 405 -3.75 -5.64 24.00
C LEU A 405 -3.46 -6.92 23.19
N HIS A 406 -4.22 -7.19 22.13
CA HIS A 406 -4.01 -8.37 21.28
C HIS A 406 -2.96 -8.20 20.17
N ILE A 407 -2.35 -7.02 20.02
CA ILE A 407 -1.37 -6.74 18.95
C ILE A 407 0.08 -6.62 19.48
N GLY A 408 0.30 -6.75 20.80
CA GLY A 408 1.66 -6.91 21.33
C GLY A 408 2.53 -5.65 21.30
N MET A 409 1.92 -4.46 21.22
CA MET A 409 2.62 -3.19 21.49
C MET A 409 2.22 -2.72 22.88
N THR A 410 3.19 -2.66 23.79
CA THR A 410 2.97 -2.13 25.14
C THR A 410 3.24 -0.63 25.17
N LEU A 411 2.63 0.07 26.14
CA LEU A 411 2.82 1.50 26.37
C LEU A 411 4.30 1.88 26.51
N ASP A 412 5.11 0.96 27.05
CA ASP A 412 6.55 1.15 27.23
C ASP A 412 7.30 1.20 25.89
N ASP A 413 6.86 0.49 24.85
CA ASP A 413 7.51 0.49 23.52
C ASP A 413 7.35 1.83 22.78
N LEU A 414 6.30 2.59 23.10
CA LEU A 414 6.04 3.93 22.55
C LEU A 414 6.64 5.05 23.39
N ILE A 415 6.73 4.88 24.72
CA ILE A 415 7.21 5.92 25.64
C ILE A 415 8.73 5.89 25.84
N TYR A 416 9.37 4.70 25.82
CA TYR A 416 10.81 4.56 26.12
C TYR A 416 11.77 4.77 24.94
N THR A 417 11.31 5.28 23.79
CA THR A 417 12.22 5.83 22.75
C THR A 417 12.84 7.19 23.15
N SER A 418 12.64 7.63 24.40
CA SER A 418 13.03 8.95 24.89
C SER A 418 14.24 8.98 25.84
N GLU A 419 15.09 7.94 25.90
CA GLU A 419 16.43 8.08 26.50
C GLU A 419 17.40 8.81 25.54
N PHE A 420 17.05 10.05 25.18
CA PHE A 420 18.04 11.06 24.80
C PHE A 420 18.73 11.54 26.07
N ASN A 421 19.76 10.81 26.50
CA ASN A 421 20.70 11.29 27.53
C ASN A 421 21.48 12.50 27.00
N LEU A 422 20.97 13.71 27.24
CA LEU A 422 21.76 14.94 27.20
C LEU A 422 22.37 15.15 28.59
N MET A 423 23.69 14.95 28.70
CA MET A 423 24.47 15.29 29.90
C MET A 423 24.46 16.81 30.17
N PRO A 424 24.53 17.24 31.44
CA PRO A 424 24.58 18.64 31.82
C PRO A 424 25.96 19.24 31.52
N THR A 425 25.97 20.43 30.90
CA THR A 425 27.16 21.25 30.70
C THR A 425 27.64 21.85 32.02
N ASN A 426 28.90 21.59 32.38
CA ASN A 426 29.75 22.56 33.08
C ASN A 426 30.72 23.14 32.06
#